data_AF-A0AAD5D725-F1
#
_entry.id   AF-A0AAD5D725-F1
#
_cell.length_a   1.000
_cell.length_b   1.000
_cell.length_c   1.000
_cell.angle_alpha   90.00
_cell.angle_beta   90.00
_cell.angle_gamma   90.00
#
_symmetry.space_group_name_H-M   'P 1'
#
loop_
_entity.id
_entity.type
_entity.pdbx_description
1 polymer ?
#
loop_
_entity_poly.entity_id
_entity_poly.type
_entity_poly.pdbx_seq_one_letter_code
_entity_poly.pdbx_strand_id
1 'polypeptide(L)'
;MMSICGDDGLRELSSPGKSGSIFYLSHDDRFVIKTLRGSELKVLLKMLPSYYDHVKMYDNTLITKFFGLHEIALRGGKKVRFIVMGNMFKTELRIHRRYDLKGSYHGRITNKDDIDEGTTLKDLDLAYEFHMDKSLREALFK
;
A
#
# COMPACT_ATOMS: atom_id res chain seq x y z
N MET A 1 -2.12 -2.15 19.60
CA MET A 1 -2.57 -0.76 19.85
C MET A 1 -1.38 0.21 19.93
N MET A 2 -0.26 -0.17 20.57
CA MET A 2 0.94 0.68 20.72
C MET A 2 1.50 1.27 19.41
N SER A 3 1.50 0.51 18.30
CA SER A 3 2.08 0.98 17.02
C SER A 3 1.42 2.26 16.44
N ILE A 4 0.13 2.48 16.72
CA ILE A 4 -0.65 3.59 16.13
C ILE A 4 -1.11 4.59 17.18
N CYS A 5 -1.41 4.12 18.39
CA CYS A 5 -1.97 4.93 19.48
C CYS A 5 -0.99 5.10 20.66
N GLY A 6 0.29 4.78 20.47
CA GLY A 6 1.32 5.07 21.46
C GLY A 6 1.67 6.55 21.52
N ASP A 7 2.69 6.89 22.31
CA ASP A 7 3.15 8.28 22.45
C ASP A 7 3.95 8.76 21.22
N ASP A 8 4.41 7.84 20.39
CA ASP A 8 5.12 8.14 19.15
C ASP A 8 4.17 8.59 18.04
N GLY A 9 4.54 9.68 17.36
CA GLY A 9 3.78 10.22 16.24
C GLY A 9 3.81 9.36 14.98
N LEU A 10 2.84 9.59 14.10
CA LEU A 10 2.83 9.02 12.75
C LEU A 10 3.72 9.82 11.81
N ARG A 11 4.45 9.14 10.92
CA ARG A 11 5.25 9.80 9.88
C ARG A 11 4.43 9.94 8.61
N GLU A 12 4.26 11.16 8.12
CA GLU A 12 3.60 11.40 6.83
C GLU A 12 4.52 10.99 5.68
N LEU A 13 3.96 10.29 4.70
CA LEU A 13 4.64 9.93 3.46
C LEU A 13 4.15 10.86 2.35
N SER A 14 5.08 11.58 1.74
CA SER A 14 4.81 12.35 0.52
C SER A 14 4.40 11.41 -0.61
N SER A 15 3.12 11.41 -0.95
CA SER A 15 2.57 10.62 -2.04
C SER A 15 2.30 11.56 -3.23
N PRO A 16 3.09 11.49 -4.31
CA PRO A 16 2.78 12.20 -5.57
C PRO A 16 1.62 11.53 -6.36
N GLY A 17 0.87 10.62 -5.73
CA GLY A 17 -0.19 9.86 -6.37
C GLY A 17 -1.36 10.74 -6.83
N LYS A 18 -1.90 10.42 -8.02
CA LYS A 18 -3.03 11.14 -8.64
C LYS A 18 -4.30 11.22 -7.77
N SER A 19 -4.44 10.32 -6.78
CA SER A 19 -5.59 10.30 -5.86
C SER A 19 -5.60 11.45 -4.86
N GLY A 20 -4.48 12.15 -4.64
CA GLY A 20 -4.37 13.16 -3.59
C GLY A 20 -4.64 12.60 -2.18
N SER A 21 -4.50 11.29 -2.00
CA SER A 21 -4.61 10.65 -0.69
C SER A 21 -3.32 10.86 0.09
N ILE A 22 -3.45 11.19 1.36
CA ILE A 22 -2.34 11.28 2.31
C ILE A 22 -2.08 9.89 2.87
N PHE A 23 -0.80 9.56 3.03
CA PHE A 23 -0.35 8.32 3.63
C PHE A 23 0.44 8.63 4.88
N TYR A 24 0.27 7.82 5.91
CA TYR A 24 1.08 7.83 7.11
C TYR A 24 1.64 6.45 7.38
N LEU A 25 2.75 6.41 8.10
CA LEU A 25 3.43 5.20 8.55
C LEU A 25 3.49 5.20 10.07
N SER A 26 3.22 4.05 10.68
CA SER A 26 3.45 3.88 12.12
C SER A 26 4.93 4.06 12.47
N HIS A 27 5.22 4.39 13.74
CA HIS A 27 6.59 4.61 14.18
C HIS A 27 7.48 3.36 14.00
N ASP A 28 6.88 2.18 14.11
CA ASP A 28 7.53 0.87 13.96
C ASP A 28 7.48 0.29 12.54
N ASP A 29 7.09 1.10 11.54
CA ASP A 29 6.95 0.73 10.13
C ASP A 29 5.94 -0.40 9.84
N ARG A 30 5.18 -0.90 10.82
CA ARG A 30 4.31 -2.07 10.62
C ARG A 30 3.04 -1.75 9.83
N PHE A 31 2.52 -0.54 9.97
CA PHE A 31 1.21 -0.17 9.44
C PHE A 31 1.30 1.08 8.58
N VAL A 32 0.63 1.03 7.44
CA VAL A 32 0.34 2.20 6.60
C VAL A 32 -1.10 2.64 6.87
N ILE A 33 -1.30 3.95 7.01
CA ILE A 33 -2.61 4.57 7.14
C ILE A 33 -2.84 5.41 5.90
N LYS A 34 -3.91 5.13 5.15
CA LYS A 34 -4.25 5.86 3.93
C LYS A 34 -5.58 6.59 4.10
N THR A 35 -5.61 7.89 3.83
CA THR A 35 -6.87 8.65 3.78
C THR A 35 -7.71 8.23 2.57
N LEU A 36 -9.03 8.15 2.73
CA LEU A 36 -9.97 7.72 1.72
C LEU A 36 -10.97 8.82 1.35
N ARG A 37 -11.31 8.89 0.07
CA ARG A 37 -12.49 9.63 -0.42
C ARG A 37 -13.76 8.86 -0.05
N GLY A 38 -14.90 9.56 -0.02
CA GLY A 38 -16.20 8.94 0.25
C GLY A 38 -16.60 7.86 -0.77
N SER A 39 -16.16 7.99 -2.03
CA SER A 39 -16.37 6.97 -3.07
C SER A 39 -15.54 5.71 -2.82
N GLU A 40 -14.28 5.84 -2.41
CA GLU A 40 -13.42 4.70 -2.06
C GLU A 40 -13.97 3.93 -0.86
N LEU A 41 -14.48 4.63 0.17
CA LEU A 41 -15.15 4.01 1.31
C LEU A 41 -16.33 3.12 0.86
N LYS A 42 -17.20 3.62 -0.02
CA LYS A 42 -18.34 2.87 -0.52
C LYS A 42 -17.92 1.60 -1.28
N VAL A 43 -16.86 1.70 -2.09
CA VAL A 43 -16.29 0.55 -2.81
C VAL A 43 -15.75 -0.48 -1.82
N LEU A 44 -14.97 -0.03 -0.82
CA LEU A 44 -14.39 -0.92 0.19
C LEU A 44 -15.47 -1.70 0.97
N LEU A 45 -16.52 -1.01 1.41
CA LEU A 45 -17.64 -1.65 2.12
C LEU A 45 -18.37 -2.66 1.24
N LYS A 46 -18.56 -2.34 -0.05
CA LYS A 46 -19.21 -3.25 -1.01
C LYS A 46 -18.38 -4.52 -1.25
N MET A 47 -17.05 -4.40 -1.32
CA MET A 47 -16.15 -5.56 -1.56
C MET A 47 -15.82 -6.36 -0.29
N LEU A 48 -16.15 -5.84 0.90
CA LEU A 48 -15.70 -6.41 2.17
C LEU A 48 -16.07 -7.89 2.37
N PRO A 49 -17.27 -8.37 2.03
CA PRO A 49 -17.60 -9.79 2.14
C PRO A 49 -16.69 -10.67 1.26
N SER A 50 -16.52 -10.32 -0.01
CA SER A 50 -15.65 -11.06 -0.93
C SER A 50 -14.17 -10.99 -0.52
N TYR A 51 -13.73 -9.86 0.02
CA TYR A 51 -12.38 -9.72 0.59
C TYR A 51 -12.19 -10.66 1.78
N TYR A 52 -13.17 -10.74 2.69
CA TYR A 52 -13.11 -11.63 3.85
C TYR A 52 -12.99 -13.10 3.42
N ASP A 53 -13.85 -13.54 2.49
CA ASP A 53 -13.82 -14.92 1.99
C ASP A 53 -12.48 -15.23 1.31
N HIS A 54 -11.92 -14.29 0.55
CA HIS A 54 -10.62 -14.45 -0.09
C HIS A 54 -9.49 -14.59 0.93
N VAL A 55 -9.38 -13.68 1.90
CA VAL A 55 -8.31 -13.72 2.90
C VAL A 55 -8.43 -14.97 3.79
N LYS A 56 -9.65 -15.45 4.05
CA LYS A 56 -9.89 -16.70 4.78
C LYS A 56 -9.48 -17.93 3.98
N MET A 57 -9.67 -17.93 2.67
CA MET A 57 -9.35 -19.05 1.80
C MET A 57 -7.86 -19.13 1.43
N TYR A 58 -7.18 -17.98 1.37
CA TYR A 58 -5.79 -17.88 0.90
C TYR A 58 -4.88 -17.24 1.94
N ASP A 59 -4.25 -18.06 2.79
CA ASP A 59 -3.29 -17.59 3.81
C ASP A 59 -2.12 -16.78 3.23
N ASN A 60 -1.70 -17.13 2.00
CA ASN A 60 -0.62 -16.49 1.24
C ASN A 60 -1.10 -15.44 0.24
N THR A 61 -2.28 -14.85 0.45
CA THR A 61 -2.79 -13.80 -0.43
C THR A 61 -1.81 -12.62 -0.56
N LEU A 62 -1.64 -12.14 -1.79
CA LEU A 62 -0.89 -10.91 -2.11
C LEU A 62 -1.75 -9.65 -1.92
N ILE A 63 -3.05 -9.80 -1.65
CA ILE A 63 -3.93 -8.66 -1.39
C ILE A 63 -3.52 -8.03 -0.06
N THR A 64 -3.44 -6.71 -0.06
CA THR A 64 -3.14 -5.92 1.15
C THR A 64 -4.09 -6.28 2.29
N LYS A 65 -3.50 -6.58 3.46
CA LYS A 65 -4.26 -6.87 4.67
C LYS A 65 -4.78 -5.58 5.29
N PHE A 66 -6.10 -5.44 5.34
CA PHE A 66 -6.81 -4.37 6.04
C PHE A 66 -7.02 -4.74 7.51
N PHE A 67 -6.66 -3.84 8.41
CA PHE A 67 -6.77 -4.03 9.87
C PHE A 67 -7.85 -3.15 10.50
N GLY A 68 -8.29 -2.10 9.82
CA GLY A 68 -9.33 -1.22 10.33
C GLY A 68 -9.75 -0.17 9.32
N LEU A 69 -11.04 0.17 9.33
CA LEU A 69 -11.63 1.25 8.56
C LEU A 69 -12.28 2.21 9.53
N HIS A 70 -11.89 3.49 9.48
CA HIS A 70 -12.28 4.47 10.49
C HIS A 70 -12.76 5.76 9.84
N GLU A 71 -13.68 6.44 10.54
CA GLU A 71 -14.11 7.82 10.24
C GLU A 71 -13.96 8.66 11.51
N ILE A 72 -13.30 9.81 11.40
CA ILE A 72 -13.20 10.82 12.44
C ILE A 72 -14.06 12.01 12.02
N ALA A 73 -14.99 12.41 12.90
CA ALA A 73 -15.73 13.66 12.78
C ALA A 73 -14.95 14.77 13.48
N LEU A 74 -14.52 15.78 12.72
CA LEU A 74 -13.85 16.97 13.22
C LEU A 74 -14.87 18.05 13.57
N ARG A 75 -14.45 19.01 14.41
CA ARG A 75 -15.25 20.21 14.68
C ARG A 75 -15.61 20.92 13.37
N GLY A 76 -16.86 21.36 13.23
CA GLY A 76 -17.38 21.96 12.01
C GLY A 76 -17.87 20.96 10.94
N GLY A 77 -18.10 19.69 11.31
CA GLY A 77 -18.78 18.70 10.46
C GLY A 77 -17.91 18.07 9.36
N LYS A 78 -16.62 18.46 9.27
CA LYS A 78 -15.66 17.81 8.37
C LYS A 78 -15.42 16.37 8.84
N LYS A 79 -15.35 15.44 7.89
CA LYS A 79 -15.12 14.02 8.15
C LYS A 79 -13.84 13.56 7.45
N VAL A 80 -12.95 12.92 8.20
CA VAL A 80 -11.75 12.27 7.68
C VAL A 80 -11.97 10.76 7.75
N ARG A 81 -11.72 10.07 6.63
CA ARG A 81 -11.85 8.61 6.53
C ARG A 81 -10.49 8.04 6.22
N PHE A 82 -10.15 6.94 6.84
CA PHE A 82 -8.89 6.26 6.56
C PHE A 82 -8.99 4.77 6.81
N ILE A 83 -8.08 4.06 6.16
CA ILE A 83 -7.87 2.64 6.35
C ILE A 83 -6.50 2.40 6.95
N VAL A 84 -6.43 1.47 7.88
CA VAL A 84 -5.19 0.92 8.43
C VAL A 84 -4.89 -0.38 7.70
N MET A 85 -3.69 -0.47 7.12
CA MET A 85 -3.25 -1.61 6.32
C MET A 85 -1.83 -2.03 6.66
N GLY A 86 -1.48 -3.28 6.35
CA GLY A 86 -0.11 -3.77 6.53
C GLY A 86 0.88 -3.06 5.61
N ASN A 87 2.05 -2.70 6.13
CA ASN A 87 3.15 -2.20 5.32
C ASN A 87 3.87 -3.35 4.61
N MET A 88 3.75 -3.44 3.28
CA MET A 88 4.46 -4.44 2.48
C MET A 88 5.99 -4.28 2.51
N PHE A 89 6.48 -3.09 2.85
CA PHE A 89 7.90 -2.77 2.89
C PHE A 89 8.51 -2.98 4.28
N LYS A 90 7.75 -3.48 5.26
CA LYS A 90 8.31 -3.83 6.57
C LYS A 90 9.18 -5.07 6.42
N THR A 91 10.49 -4.87 6.45
CA THR A 91 11.51 -5.93 6.43
C THR A 91 12.75 -5.46 7.20
N GLU A 92 13.59 -6.39 7.63
CA GLU A 92 14.92 -6.12 8.20
C GLU A 92 15.98 -5.96 7.09
N LEU A 93 15.65 -6.36 5.86
CA LEU A 93 16.55 -6.29 4.72
C LEU A 93 16.46 -4.93 4.03
N ARG A 94 17.59 -4.42 3.53
CA ARG A 94 17.59 -3.19 2.72
C ARG A 94 16.83 -3.41 1.40
N ILE A 95 15.85 -2.55 1.14
CA ILE A 95 15.17 -2.49 -0.14
C ILE A 95 15.97 -1.59 -1.08
N HIS A 96 16.64 -2.21 -2.05
CA HIS A 96 17.49 -1.52 -3.01
C HIS A 96 16.72 -0.81 -4.12
N ARG A 97 15.56 -1.36 -4.50
CA ARG A 97 14.73 -0.87 -5.62
C ARG A 97 13.27 -1.15 -5.34
N ARG A 98 12.39 -0.28 -5.83
CA ARG A 98 10.92 -0.41 -5.73
C ARG A 98 10.30 -0.21 -7.10
N TYR A 99 9.23 -0.94 -7.38
CA TYR A 99 8.48 -0.83 -8.63
C TYR A 99 6.97 -0.78 -8.37
N ASP A 100 6.25 0.12 -9.07
CA ASP A 100 4.79 0.08 -9.27
C ASP A 100 4.53 -0.46 -10.68
N LEU A 101 4.17 -1.73 -10.76
CA LEU A 101 3.88 -2.44 -12.01
C LEU A 101 2.37 -2.61 -12.18
N LYS A 102 1.82 -2.28 -13.35
CA LYS A 102 0.42 -2.59 -13.70
C LYS A 102 0.24 -3.20 -15.09
N GLY A 103 1.31 -3.60 -15.76
CA GLY A 103 1.27 -4.31 -17.05
C GLY A 103 0.81 -3.45 -18.23
N SER A 104 1.02 -2.13 -18.18
CA SER A 104 0.65 -1.21 -19.26
C SER A 104 1.82 -0.33 -19.68
N TYR A 105 1.63 0.52 -20.72
CA TYR A 105 2.70 1.36 -21.28
C TYR A 105 2.51 2.85 -20.97
N HIS A 106 1.27 3.35 -21.04
CA HIS A 106 1.00 4.79 -20.91
C HIS A 106 1.28 5.32 -19.50
N GLY A 107 2.20 6.29 -19.37
CA GLY A 107 2.59 6.88 -18.09
C GLY A 107 3.40 5.95 -17.18
N ARG A 108 3.95 4.85 -17.73
CA ARG A 108 4.67 3.79 -17.00
C ARG A 108 6.19 3.89 -17.09
N ILE A 109 6.71 5.10 -17.32
CA ILE A 109 8.13 5.44 -17.21
C ILE A 109 8.32 6.49 -16.10
N THR A 110 9.44 6.45 -15.40
CA THR A 110 9.84 7.49 -14.45
C THR A 110 10.54 8.65 -15.17
N ASN A 111 10.50 9.84 -14.57
CA ASN A 111 11.31 10.95 -15.08
C ASN A 111 12.76 10.72 -14.64
N LYS A 112 13.69 10.64 -15.61
CA LYS A 112 15.09 10.28 -15.34
C LYS A 112 15.82 11.31 -14.49
N ASP A 113 15.39 12.57 -14.56
CA ASP A 113 16.01 13.67 -13.83
C ASP A 113 15.62 13.67 -12.33
N ASP A 114 14.59 12.90 -11.95
CA ASP A 114 14.05 12.84 -10.59
C ASP A 114 14.34 11.50 -9.88
N ILE A 115 15.28 10.69 -10.40
CA ILE A 115 15.57 9.36 -9.83
C ILE A 115 16.58 9.45 -8.69
N ASP A 116 16.16 9.03 -7.51
CA ASP A 116 16.99 8.79 -6.33
C ASP A 116 16.84 7.34 -5.80
N GLU A 117 17.58 6.97 -4.75
CA GLU A 117 17.46 5.66 -4.09
C GLU A 117 16.04 5.42 -3.50
N GLY A 118 15.30 6.52 -3.29
CA GLY A 118 13.94 6.58 -2.80
C GLY A 118 12.85 6.34 -3.85
N THR A 119 13.22 6.31 -5.14
CA THR A 119 12.25 6.41 -6.23
C THR A 119 11.57 5.07 -6.52
N THR A 120 10.25 5.09 -6.63
CA THR A 120 9.47 3.94 -7.11
C THR A 120 9.42 3.96 -8.63
N LEU A 121 10.14 3.02 -9.24
CA LEU A 121 10.22 2.79 -10.67
C LEU A 121 8.90 2.21 -11.23
N LYS A 122 8.74 2.18 -12.54
CA LYS A 122 7.53 1.68 -13.22
C LYS A 122 7.87 0.63 -14.28
N ASP A 123 6.85 0.18 -15.00
CA ASP A 123 6.92 -0.93 -15.94
C ASP A 123 7.99 -0.78 -17.02
N LEU A 124 8.16 0.41 -17.61
CA LEU A 124 9.14 0.67 -18.67
C LEU A 124 10.56 0.92 -18.14
N ASP A 125 10.71 1.08 -16.84
CA ASP A 125 12.00 1.18 -16.17
C ASP A 125 12.55 -0.21 -15.80
N LEU A 126 11.70 -1.25 -15.84
CA LEU A 126 12.06 -2.61 -15.47
C LEU A 126 12.89 -3.27 -16.59
N ALA A 127 14.21 -3.26 -16.41
CA ALA A 127 15.18 -3.82 -17.36
C ALA A 127 15.72 -5.21 -16.95
N TYR A 128 15.01 -5.95 -16.09
CA TYR A 128 15.50 -7.20 -15.50
C TYR A 128 14.43 -8.29 -15.54
N GLU A 129 14.90 -9.54 -15.62
CA GLU A 129 14.09 -10.72 -15.38
C GLU A 129 14.30 -11.21 -13.95
N PHE A 130 13.19 -11.57 -13.27
CA PHE A 130 13.25 -12.15 -11.94
C PHE A 130 13.38 -13.66 -12.04
N HIS A 131 14.57 -14.18 -11.71
CA HIS A 131 14.79 -15.62 -11.57
C HIS A 131 14.32 -16.06 -10.18
N MET A 132 13.26 -16.89 -10.16
CA MET A 132 12.72 -17.46 -8.94
C MET A 132 12.89 -18.97 -8.95
N ASP A 133 13.03 -19.55 -7.76
CA ASP A 133 12.92 -21.00 -7.59
C ASP A 133 11.60 -21.49 -8.21
N LYS A 134 11.65 -22.67 -8.84
CA LYS A 134 10.50 -23.21 -9.58
C LYS A 134 9.28 -23.40 -8.67
N SER A 135 9.49 -23.91 -7.46
CA SER A 135 8.39 -24.15 -6.51
C SER A 135 7.75 -22.84 -6.05
N LEU A 136 8.55 -21.80 -5.82
CA LEU A 136 8.05 -20.47 -5.44
C LEU A 136 7.28 -19.81 -6.58
N ARG A 137 7.80 -19.90 -7.81
CA ARG A 137 7.11 -19.41 -9.00
C ARG A 137 5.75 -20.09 -9.17
N GLU A 138 5.71 -21.42 -9.06
CA GLU A 138 4.46 -22.18 -9.15
C GLU A 138 3.48 -21.78 -8.05
N ALA A 139 3.94 -21.56 -6.82
CA ALA A 139 3.10 -21.11 -5.72
C ALA A 139 2.55 -19.68 -5.92
N LEU A 140 3.33 -18.79 -6.56
CA LEU A 140 2.91 -17.41 -6.80
C LEU A 140 1.76 -17.28 -7.81
N PHE A 141 1.70 -18.20 -8.78
CA PHE A 141 0.73 -18.18 -9.87
C PHE A 141 -0.42 -19.19 -9.70
N LYS A 142 -0.52 -19.83 -8.54
CA LYS A 142 -1.59 -20.76 -8.19
C LYS A 142 -2.70 -20.05 -7.42
#